data_AF-A0A4Q3B5V0-F1
#
_entry.id   AF-A0A4Q3B5V0-F1
#
_cell.length_a   1.000
_cell.length_b   1.000
_cell.length_c   1.000
_cell.angle_alpha   90.00
_cell.angle_beta   90.00
_cell.angle_gamma   90.00
#
_symmetry.space_group_name_H-M   'P 1'
#
loop_
_entity.id
_entity.type
_entity.pdbx_description
1 polymer ?
#
loop_
_entity_poly.entity_id
_entity_poly.type
_entity_poly.pdbx_seq_one_letter_code
_entity_poly.pdbx_strand_id
1 'polypeptide(L)' 'MNSDYRLDYLDQLESESIHIFREVAAQFERPALLFSGGKDSI' A
#
# COMPACT_ATOMS: atom_id res chain seq x y z
N MET A 1 -21.65 -9.01 -19.18
CA MET A 1 -20.17 -9.03 -19.06
C MET A 1 -19.67 -7.63 -19.33
N ASN A 2 -19.50 -6.81 -18.29
CA ASN A 2 -18.71 -5.58 -18.39
C ASN A 2 -17.51 -5.79 -17.47
N SER A 3 -16.44 -6.30 -18.06
CA SER A 3 -15.15 -6.50 -17.42
C SER A 3 -14.24 -5.34 -17.82
N ASP A 4 -14.64 -4.11 -17.50
CA ASP A 4 -13.67 -3.03 -17.44
C ASP A 4 -12.90 -3.21 -16.14
N TYR A 5 -11.83 -4.01 -16.20
CA TYR A 5 -10.90 -4.24 -15.08
C TYR A 5 -10.01 -3.00 -14.91
N ARG A 6 -10.64 -1.85 -14.66
CA ARG A 6 -9.97 -0.61 -14.30
C ARG A 6 -10.13 -0.42 -12.81
N LEU A 7 -9.00 -0.33 -12.12
CA LEU A 7 -8.95 0.13 -10.75
C LEU A 7 -9.48 1.55 -10.71
N ASP A 8 -10.28 1.86 -9.70
CA ASP A 8 -10.59 3.25 -9.43
C ASP A 8 -9.35 3.97 -8.84
N TYR A 9 -9.46 5.28 -8.64
CA TYR A 9 -8.33 6.08 -8.18
C TYR A 9 -7.82 5.65 -6.79
N LEU A 10 -8.72 5.27 -5.87
CA LEU A 10 -8.32 4.85 -4.53
C LEU A 10 -7.73 3.45 -4.57
N ASP A 11 -8.30 2.54 -5.37
CA ASP A 11 -7.75 1.21 -5.61
C ASP A 11 -6.33 1.27 -6.17
N GLN A 12 -6.07 2.23 -7.06
CA GLN A 12 -4.73 2.46 -7.60
C GLN A 12 -3.75 2.89 -6.50
N LEU A 13 -4.13 3.88 -5.68
CA LEU A 13 -3.30 4.36 -4.57
C LEU A 13 -3.03 3.26 -3.53
N GLU A 14 -4.03 2.43 -3.23
CA GLU A 14 -3.89 1.29 -2.33
C GLU A 14 -2.92 0.26 -2.91
N SER A 15 -3.07 -0.09 -4.19
CA SER A 15 -2.17 -1.02 -4.87
C SER A 15 -0.72 -0.53 -4.87
N GLU A 16 -0.48 0.75 -5.13
CA GLU A 16 0.85 1.36 -5.08
C GLU A 16 1.43 1.35 -3.66
N SER A 17 0.62 1.66 -2.65
CA SER A 17 1.03 1.65 -1.24
C SER A 17 1.41 0.23 -0.77
N ILE A 18 0.60 -0.78 -1.11
CA ILE A 18 0.90 -2.19 -0.82
C ILE A 18 2.18 -2.63 -1.53
N HIS A 19 2.37 -2.22 -2.79
CA HIS A 19 3.58 -2.56 -3.54
C HIS A 19 4.83 -2.04 -2.81
N ILE A 20 4.83 -0.77 -2.39
CA ILE A 20 5.94 -0.17 -1.63
C ILE A 20 6.20 -0.94 -0.32
N PHE A 21 5.15 -1.26 0.45
CA PHE A 21 5.32 -2.01 1.68
C PHE A 21 5.91 -3.41 1.47
N ARG A 22 5.53 -4.09 0.39
CA ARG A 22 6.08 -5.41 0.04
C ARG A 22 7.56 -5.33 -0.33
N GLU A 23 7.95 -4.32 -1.09
CA GLU A 23 9.37 -4.11 -1.43
C GLU A 23 10.20 -3.85 -0.17
N VAL A 24 9.73 -2.98 0.73
CA VAL A 24 10.43 -2.72 2.00
C VAL A 24 10.52 -4.00 2.86
N ALA A 25 9.43 -4.77 2.95
CA ALA A 25 9.44 -6.03 3.70
C ALA A 25 10.39 -7.07 3.08
N ALA A 26 10.59 -7.06 1.76
CA ALA A 26 11.48 -7.98 1.05
C ALA A 26 12.96 -7.59 1.11
N GLN A 27 13.27 -6.29 1.13
CA GLN A 27 14.65 -5.79 1.05
C GLN A 27 15.34 -5.65 2.42
N PHE A 28 14.59 -5.56 3.52
CA PHE A 28 15.14 -5.30 4.85
C PHE A 28 14.88 -6.45 5.81
N GLU A 29 15.90 -6.85 6.58
CA GLU A 29 15.77 -7.94 7.57
C GLU A 29 14.89 -7.57 8.77
N ARG A 30 14.83 -6.28 9.13
CA ARG A 30 14.13 -5.77 10.32
C ARG A 30 13.41 -4.45 10.05
N PRO A 31 12.40 -4.43 9.15
CA PRO A 31 11.63 -3.23 8.89
C PRO A 31 10.84 -2.82 10.13
N ALA A 32 10.60 -1.51 10.27
CA ALA A 32 9.75 -0.95 11.33
C ALA A 32 8.78 0.05 10.72
N LEU A 33 7.55 0.07 11.22
CA LEU A 33 6.55 1.06 10.86
C LEU A 33 6.44 2.09 11.99
N LEU A 34 6.72 3.36 11.69
CA LEU A 34 6.54 4.45 12.65
C LEU A 34 5.06 4.82 12.68
N PHE A 35 4.36 4.36 13.72
CA PHE A 35 2.93 4.57 13.90
C PHE A 35 2.68 5.63 14.98
N SER A 36 2.04 6.75 14.61
CA SER A 36 1.69 7.82 15.55
C SER A 36 0.23 7.79 16.00
N GLY A 37 -0.61 6.95 15.38
CA GLY A 37 -2.06 6.90 15.63
C GLY A 37 -2.85 8.08 15.06
N GLY A 38 -2.21 8.95 14.25
CA GLY A 38 -2.88 10.00 13.50
C GLY A 38 -3.48 9.49 12.18
N LYS A 39 -4.28 10.34 11.52
CA LYS A 39 -5.03 10.00 10.29
C LYS A 39 -4.18 9.44 9.14
N ASP A 40 -2.93 9.87 9.01
CA ASP A 40 -2.04 9.47 7.91
C ASP A 40 -1.23 8.22 8.26
N SER A 41 -1.32 7.79 9.50
CA SER A 41 -0.63 6.60 10.01
C SER A 41 -1.59 5.46 10.36
N ILE A 42 -2.92 5.67 10.26
CA ILE A 42 -3.96 4.68 10.52
C ILE A 42 -4.47 4.05 9.23
#